data_AF-A0A4V2JAS2-F1
#
_entry.id   AF-A0A4V2JAS2-F1
#
_cell.length_a   1.000
_cell.length_b   1.000
_cell.length_c   1.000
_cell.angle_alpha   90.00
_cell.angle_beta   90.00
_cell.angle_gamma   90.00
#
_symmetry.space_group_name_H-M   'P 1'
#
loop_
_entity.id
_entity.type
_entity.pdbx_description
1 polymer ?
#
loop_
_entity_poly.entity_id
_entity_poly.type
_entity_poly.pdbx_seq_one_letter_code
_entity_poly.pdbx_strand_id
1 'polypeptide(L)'
;MANISYNNNPQHYKRLIEKINDEINFSGYLLNSGFKLLKKSAGSMEFIQNDDRIVVLTSRQPATYFNRNDSNDKGRFFKFIRQRSANFYEAVKDGLSAINRDYEYQEVLPEKPKSTSRSIEENYNIVALENPSYLVKERAINLETLNSNAFKGRVFNAYHFRDTGGRIPNIAFPKYDLNNKRVNYIIYNKPYKDKDTGEEKKFRLVLNKKDAFLFHSNFPKNGIHRIILGESGIDLLSFHELNGKEGDFYISLGGNIYQEKINFLSQLVAPIIEKNNVELVSAFDNDKAGHEYDVLVFTKMINQYAKDKYVECSFKNGIVELRIHYNQKAIAELGLDSKKIGEALTISPVLSKSIRQTMFSDKLMYEFNLQDLMKLNYKSFQNTNGLKLFMLAVNETFLPFRTDVLKSHSNDWNQDLMDSKKKVSIKK
;
A
#
# COMPACT_ATOMS: atom_id res chain seq x y z
N MET A 1 -24.63 -36.61 57.64
CA MET A 1 -24.98 -35.49 58.53
C MET A 1 -26.48 -35.28 58.45
N ALA A 2 -27.18 -35.11 59.57
CA ALA A 2 -28.63 -34.92 59.59
C ALA A 2 -29.02 -33.65 58.81
N ASN A 3 -30.03 -33.74 57.93
CA ASN A 3 -30.57 -32.60 57.18
C ASN A 3 -31.34 -31.68 58.15
N ILE A 4 -30.64 -30.71 58.75
CA ILE A 4 -31.26 -29.66 59.57
C ILE A 4 -32.07 -28.76 58.63
N SER A 5 -33.37 -28.62 58.83
CA SER A 5 -34.18 -27.69 58.02
C SER A 5 -33.88 -26.23 58.41
N TYR A 6 -33.94 -25.28 57.47
CA TYR A 6 -33.75 -23.85 57.72
C TYR A 6 -34.67 -23.36 58.84
N ASN A 7 -35.93 -23.81 58.83
CA ASN A 7 -36.93 -23.42 59.83
C ASN A 7 -36.56 -23.88 61.25
N ASN A 8 -35.74 -24.94 61.38
CA ASN A 8 -35.33 -25.49 62.66
C ASN A 8 -34.06 -24.84 63.21
N ASN A 9 -33.24 -24.22 62.34
CA ASN A 9 -32.06 -23.48 62.78
C ASN A 9 -31.65 -22.36 61.78
N PRO A 10 -32.39 -21.24 61.75
CA PRO A 10 -32.10 -20.14 60.83
C PRO A 10 -30.72 -19.51 61.05
N GLN A 11 -30.25 -19.52 62.31
CA GLN A 11 -28.98 -18.92 62.71
C GLN A 11 -27.79 -19.69 62.14
N HIS A 12 -27.88 -21.02 62.07
CA HIS A 12 -26.87 -21.87 61.42
C HIS A 12 -26.69 -21.48 59.94
N TYR A 13 -27.79 -21.36 59.19
CA TYR A 13 -27.74 -21.02 57.77
C TYR A 13 -27.28 -19.59 57.50
N LYS A 14 -27.61 -18.63 58.38
CA LYS A 14 -27.06 -17.26 58.31
C LYS A 14 -25.54 -17.27 58.38
N ARG A 15 -24.97 -18.00 59.34
CA ARG A 15 -23.51 -18.15 59.48
C ARG A 15 -22.86 -18.81 58.25
N LEU A 16 -23.52 -19.82 57.66
CA LEU A 16 -23.03 -20.44 56.43
C LEU A 16 -23.03 -19.46 55.25
N ILE A 17 -24.09 -18.65 55.10
CA ILE A 17 -24.18 -17.64 54.02
C ILE A 17 -23.12 -16.54 54.20
N GLU A 18 -22.88 -16.09 55.43
CA GLU A 18 -21.81 -15.15 55.76
C GLU A 18 -20.45 -15.73 55.36
N LYS A 19 -20.15 -16.94 55.84
CA LYS A 19 -18.92 -17.67 55.48
C LYS A 19 -18.72 -17.77 53.97
N ILE A 20 -19.76 -18.18 53.23
CA ILE A 20 -19.71 -18.32 51.76
C ILE A 20 -19.39 -16.98 51.09
N ASN A 21 -19.95 -15.87 51.56
CA ASN A 21 -19.70 -14.56 50.94
C ASN A 21 -18.32 -14.00 51.27
N ASP A 22 -17.78 -14.31 52.45
CA ASP A 22 -16.52 -13.74 52.93
C ASP A 22 -15.30 -14.51 52.40
N GLU A 23 -15.39 -15.84 52.28
CA GLU A 23 -14.25 -16.69 51.91
C GLU A 23 -14.12 -16.94 50.39
N ILE A 24 -15.14 -16.61 49.60
CA ILE A 24 -15.13 -16.92 48.17
C ILE A 24 -14.16 -16.05 47.35
N ASN A 25 -13.37 -16.71 46.50
CA ASN A 25 -12.75 -16.06 45.34
C ASN A 25 -13.77 -15.98 44.18
N PHE A 26 -14.62 -14.95 44.19
CA PHE A 26 -15.73 -14.83 43.23
C PHE A 26 -15.23 -14.78 41.78
N SER A 27 -14.15 -14.03 41.51
CA SER A 27 -13.52 -14.00 40.19
C SER A 27 -13.01 -15.38 39.74
N GLY A 28 -12.35 -16.12 40.64
CA GLY A 28 -11.85 -17.47 40.36
C GLY A 28 -12.97 -18.46 40.07
N TYR A 29 -14.08 -18.36 40.81
CA TYR A 29 -15.28 -19.15 40.57
C TYR A 29 -15.87 -18.91 39.18
N LEU A 30 -16.02 -17.65 38.77
CA LEU A 30 -16.60 -17.30 37.46
C LEU A 30 -15.76 -17.87 36.31
N LEU A 31 -14.43 -17.71 36.36
CA LEU A 31 -13.52 -18.26 35.36
C LEU A 31 -13.65 -19.78 35.24
N ASN A 32 -13.66 -20.49 36.37
CA ASN A 32 -13.82 -21.94 36.39
C ASN A 32 -15.22 -22.42 35.99
N SER A 33 -16.21 -21.56 36.11
CA SER A 33 -17.59 -21.82 35.66
C SER A 33 -17.79 -21.51 34.17
N GLY A 34 -16.72 -21.12 33.45
CA GLY A 34 -16.73 -20.88 32.01
C GLY A 34 -17.04 -19.43 31.59
N PHE A 35 -17.08 -18.48 32.53
CA PHE A 35 -17.15 -17.07 32.19
C PHE A 35 -15.80 -16.55 31.67
N LYS A 36 -15.85 -15.66 30.67
CA LYS A 36 -14.67 -15.01 30.11
C LYS A 36 -14.48 -13.61 30.68
N LEU A 37 -13.26 -13.25 31.07
CA LEU A 37 -12.93 -11.90 31.54
C LEU A 37 -12.86 -10.91 30.37
N LEU A 38 -13.75 -9.91 30.38
CA LEU A 38 -13.82 -8.84 29.38
C LEU A 38 -12.98 -7.61 29.76
N LYS A 39 -13.04 -7.20 31.03
CA LYS A 39 -12.38 -5.97 31.51
C LYS A 39 -11.94 -6.13 32.95
N LYS A 40 -10.76 -5.61 33.27
CA LYS A 40 -10.23 -5.51 34.64
C LYS A 40 -9.87 -4.05 34.92
N SER A 41 -10.25 -3.55 36.08
CA SER A 41 -9.84 -2.25 36.62
C SER A 41 -9.40 -2.43 38.08
N ALA A 42 -8.86 -1.36 38.68
CA ALA A 42 -8.33 -1.41 40.05
C ALA A 42 -9.33 -1.89 41.11
N GLY A 43 -10.64 -1.75 40.87
CA GLY A 43 -11.69 -2.13 41.83
C GLY A 43 -12.83 -2.99 41.26
N SER A 44 -12.72 -3.45 40.02
CA SER A 44 -13.76 -4.29 39.41
C SER A 44 -13.25 -5.19 38.30
N MET A 45 -13.94 -6.31 38.10
CA MET A 45 -13.74 -7.23 36.99
C MET A 45 -15.07 -7.50 36.31
N GLU A 46 -15.09 -7.50 34.98
CA GLU A 46 -16.27 -7.71 34.17
C GLU A 46 -16.13 -8.99 33.36
N PHE A 47 -17.14 -9.85 33.47
CA PHE A 47 -17.17 -11.20 32.91
C PHE A 47 -18.38 -11.38 31.98
N ILE A 48 -18.25 -12.26 30.99
CA ILE A 48 -19.34 -12.63 30.08
C ILE A 48 -19.47 -14.14 29.92
N GLN A 49 -20.71 -14.63 29.94
CA GLN A 49 -21.06 -15.98 29.53
C GLN A 49 -22.49 -15.95 28.98
N ASN A 50 -22.67 -16.31 27.71
CA ASN A 50 -23.96 -16.17 27.01
C ASN A 50 -24.51 -14.75 27.14
N ASP A 51 -25.74 -14.59 27.63
CA ASP A 51 -26.39 -13.29 27.86
C ASP A 51 -26.02 -12.63 29.20
N ASP A 52 -25.30 -13.33 30.08
CA ASP A 52 -24.89 -12.77 31.37
C ASP A 52 -23.65 -11.89 31.23
N ARG A 53 -23.75 -10.66 31.73
CA ARG A 53 -22.66 -9.68 31.76
C ARG A 53 -22.40 -9.21 33.18
N ILE A 54 -21.62 -10.00 33.91
CA ILE A 54 -21.43 -9.89 35.36
C ILE A 54 -20.25 -8.97 35.68
N VAL A 55 -20.50 -7.90 36.44
CA VAL A 55 -19.46 -7.03 36.99
C VAL A 55 -19.29 -7.35 38.47
N VAL A 56 -18.11 -7.84 38.85
CA VAL A 56 -17.69 -8.07 40.24
C VAL A 56 -16.91 -6.85 40.74
N LEU A 57 -17.38 -6.22 41.80
CA LEU A 57 -16.71 -5.13 42.49
C LEU A 57 -15.75 -5.71 43.53
N THR A 58 -14.48 -5.87 43.15
CA THR A 58 -13.43 -6.46 43.98
C THR A 58 -12.88 -5.49 45.03
N SER A 59 -13.21 -4.20 44.94
CA SER A 59 -12.85 -3.20 45.97
C SER A 59 -13.72 -3.27 47.23
N ARG A 60 -14.75 -4.14 47.27
CA ARG A 60 -15.64 -4.32 48.41
C ARG A 60 -15.33 -5.63 49.11
N GLN A 61 -15.51 -5.67 50.43
CA GLN A 61 -15.36 -6.86 51.24
C GLN A 61 -16.62 -7.07 52.13
N PRO A 62 -17.40 -8.15 51.91
CA PRO A 62 -17.28 -9.11 50.81
C PRO A 62 -17.58 -8.48 49.44
N ALA A 63 -17.04 -9.09 48.39
CA ALA A 63 -17.26 -8.62 47.02
C ALA A 63 -18.75 -8.64 46.64
N THR A 64 -19.18 -7.66 45.86
CA THR A 64 -20.55 -7.60 45.33
C THR A 64 -20.54 -7.65 43.81
N TYR A 65 -21.59 -8.16 43.19
CA TYR A 65 -21.76 -8.17 41.75
C TYR A 65 -23.06 -7.48 41.31
N PHE A 66 -23.10 -7.12 40.03
CA PHE A 66 -24.34 -6.84 39.31
C PHE A 66 -24.23 -7.33 37.87
N ASN A 67 -25.34 -7.76 37.28
CA ASN A 67 -25.46 -8.08 35.87
C ASN A 67 -25.83 -6.81 35.10
N ARG A 68 -25.11 -6.49 34.02
CA ARG A 68 -25.44 -5.34 33.17
C ARG A 68 -26.71 -5.54 32.37
N ASN A 69 -27.08 -6.80 32.12
CA ASN A 69 -28.22 -7.15 31.27
C ASN A 69 -29.48 -7.47 32.11
N ASP A 70 -29.36 -7.59 33.43
CA ASP A 70 -30.50 -7.71 34.36
C ASP A 70 -30.25 -6.92 35.65
N SER A 71 -31.03 -5.85 35.84
CA SER A 71 -30.92 -4.94 36.99
C SER A 71 -31.33 -5.55 38.35
N ASN A 72 -32.02 -6.70 38.34
CA ASN A 72 -32.44 -7.44 39.53
C ASN A 72 -31.40 -8.50 39.98
N ASP A 73 -30.56 -8.96 39.05
CA ASP A 73 -29.45 -9.89 39.26
C ASP A 73 -28.20 -9.16 39.79
N LYS A 74 -28.23 -8.86 41.08
CA LYS A 74 -27.16 -8.15 41.81
C LYS A 74 -27.14 -8.54 43.28
N GLY A 75 -25.97 -8.54 43.90
CA GLY A 75 -25.83 -8.82 45.32
C GLY A 75 -24.44 -9.34 45.69
N ARG A 76 -24.37 -10.18 46.71
CA ARG A 76 -23.15 -10.93 47.07
C ARG A 76 -23.16 -12.31 46.40
N PHE A 77 -22.05 -13.03 46.48
CA PHE A 77 -21.87 -14.33 45.83
C PHE A 77 -23.00 -15.35 46.13
N PHE A 78 -23.47 -15.43 47.38
CA PHE A 78 -24.55 -16.37 47.70
C PHE A 78 -25.83 -16.06 46.93
N LYS A 79 -26.15 -14.77 46.70
CA LYS A 79 -27.30 -14.39 45.87
C LYS A 79 -27.11 -14.78 44.40
N PHE A 80 -25.88 -14.62 43.88
CA PHE A 80 -25.51 -15.07 42.53
C PHE A 80 -25.79 -16.56 42.33
N ILE A 81 -25.29 -17.41 43.23
CA ILE A 81 -25.53 -18.86 43.18
C ILE A 81 -27.01 -19.19 43.41
N ARG A 82 -27.67 -18.54 44.38
CA ARG A 82 -29.07 -18.82 44.71
C ARG A 82 -30.02 -18.62 43.54
N GLN A 83 -29.77 -17.62 42.69
CA GLN A 83 -30.55 -17.36 41.48
C GLN A 83 -30.31 -18.40 40.38
N ARG A 84 -29.20 -19.15 40.46
CA ARG A 84 -28.76 -20.15 39.49
C ARG A 84 -28.84 -21.59 40.02
N SER A 85 -29.41 -21.77 41.22
CA SER A 85 -29.59 -23.07 41.90
C SER A 85 -31.06 -23.47 41.97
N ALA A 86 -31.34 -24.77 41.90
CA ALA A 86 -32.70 -25.31 41.95
C ALA A 86 -33.45 -24.95 43.24
N ASN A 87 -32.75 -24.93 44.39
CA ASN A 87 -33.34 -24.55 45.67
C ASN A 87 -32.30 -23.95 46.63
N PHE A 88 -32.75 -23.51 47.80
CA PHE A 88 -31.91 -22.88 48.82
C PHE A 88 -30.79 -23.78 49.34
N TYR A 89 -31.07 -25.07 49.58
CA TYR A 89 -30.10 -26.00 50.17
C TYR A 89 -29.02 -26.40 49.17
N GLU A 90 -29.37 -26.57 47.89
CA GLU A 90 -28.37 -26.74 46.83
C GLU A 90 -27.49 -25.50 46.70
N ALA A 91 -28.05 -24.28 46.80
CA ALA A 91 -27.25 -23.05 46.79
C ALA A 91 -26.24 -22.99 47.96
N VAL A 92 -26.63 -23.46 49.15
CA VAL A 92 -25.72 -23.56 50.32
C VAL A 92 -24.63 -24.59 50.06
N LYS A 93 -24.99 -25.77 49.55
CA LYS A 93 -24.04 -26.84 49.22
C LYS A 93 -23.04 -26.42 48.14
N ASP A 94 -23.52 -25.78 47.08
CA ASP A 94 -22.69 -25.27 45.98
C ASP A 94 -21.79 -24.14 46.45
N GLY A 95 -22.30 -23.22 47.28
CA GLY A 95 -21.51 -22.16 47.89
C GLY A 95 -20.39 -22.70 48.79
N LEU A 96 -20.69 -23.68 49.64
CA LEU A 96 -19.68 -24.35 50.48
C LEU A 96 -18.65 -25.13 49.65
N SER A 97 -19.08 -25.76 48.56
CA SER A 97 -18.18 -26.43 47.63
C SER A 97 -17.27 -25.43 46.91
N ALA A 98 -17.79 -24.26 46.57
CA ALA A 98 -17.06 -23.20 45.88
C ALA A 98 -15.97 -22.56 46.75
N ILE A 99 -16.18 -22.40 48.07
CA ILE A 99 -15.14 -21.85 48.97
C ILE A 99 -14.05 -22.88 49.32
N ASN A 100 -14.35 -24.18 49.23
CA ASN A 100 -13.40 -25.25 49.50
C ASN A 100 -12.56 -25.66 48.26
N ARG A 101 -12.70 -24.96 47.14
CA ARG A 101 -11.92 -25.21 45.92
C ARG A 101 -10.74 -24.25 45.86
N ASP A 102 -9.55 -24.79 45.61
CA ASP A 102 -8.39 -24.01 45.23
C ASP A 102 -8.53 -23.58 43.77
N TYR A 103 -8.71 -22.28 43.56
CA TYR A 103 -8.70 -21.71 42.22
C TYR A 103 -7.27 -21.32 41.87
N GLU A 104 -6.63 -22.03 40.93
CA GLU A 104 -5.31 -21.63 40.42
C GLU A 104 -5.38 -20.19 39.89
N TYR A 105 -4.54 -19.31 40.46
CA TYR A 105 -4.41 -17.95 39.98
C TYR A 105 -3.61 -17.95 38.68
N GLN A 106 -4.29 -18.06 37.56
CA GLN A 106 -3.72 -17.67 36.27
C GLN A 106 -3.96 -16.17 36.07
N GLU A 107 -2.92 -15.42 35.74
CA GLU A 107 -3.03 -14.01 35.38
C GLU A 107 -3.75 -13.90 34.02
N VAL A 108 -5.08 -14.00 34.04
CA VAL A 108 -5.91 -13.88 32.83
C VAL A 108 -5.91 -12.41 32.41
N LEU A 109 -5.12 -12.10 31.39
CA LEU A 109 -5.21 -10.82 30.70
C LEU A 109 -6.57 -10.75 30.00
N PRO A 110 -7.30 -9.60 30.06
CA PRO A 110 -8.55 -9.46 29.33
C PRO A 110 -8.32 -9.76 27.85
N GLU A 111 -9.18 -10.58 27.24
CA GLU A 111 -9.18 -10.76 25.79
C GLU A 111 -9.26 -9.36 25.17
N LYS A 112 -8.19 -8.93 24.50
CA LYS A 112 -8.22 -7.65 23.77
C LYS A 112 -9.45 -7.73 22.87
N PRO A 113 -10.37 -6.73 22.91
CA PRO A 113 -11.46 -6.72 21.95
C PRO A 113 -10.80 -6.84 20.58
N LYS A 114 -11.26 -7.80 19.78
CA LYS A 114 -10.94 -7.80 18.35
C LYS A 114 -11.40 -6.45 17.87
N SER A 115 -10.45 -5.52 17.76
CA SER A 115 -10.60 -4.31 16.98
C SER A 115 -11.23 -4.80 15.69
N THR A 116 -12.47 -4.41 15.42
CA THR A 116 -12.94 -4.31 14.05
C THR A 116 -12.02 -3.26 13.46
N SER A 117 -10.81 -3.70 13.06
CA SER A 117 -9.82 -2.83 12.48
C SER A 117 -10.48 -2.38 11.20
N ARG A 118 -10.98 -1.15 11.22
CA ARG A 118 -11.38 -0.51 9.99
C ARG A 118 -10.20 -0.68 9.04
N SER A 119 -10.48 -1.38 7.97
CA SER A 119 -9.58 -1.58 6.86
C SER A 119 -9.03 -0.19 6.46
N ILE A 120 -7.79 -0.08 5.99
CA ILE A 120 -7.15 1.22 5.72
C ILE A 120 -8.03 2.10 4.80
N GLU A 121 -8.88 1.45 4.02
CA GLU A 121 -9.91 1.95 3.13
C GLU A 121 -11.04 2.68 3.86
N GLU A 122 -11.55 2.08 4.94
CA GLU A 122 -12.60 2.68 5.78
C GLU A 122 -12.07 3.89 6.58
N ASN A 123 -10.76 4.10 6.58
CA ASN A 123 -10.14 5.26 7.19
C ASN A 123 -10.07 6.47 6.26
N TYR A 124 -10.38 6.33 4.97
CA TYR A 124 -10.39 7.45 4.02
C TYR A 124 -11.72 7.54 3.26
N ASN A 125 -12.33 8.73 3.28
CA ASN A 125 -13.42 9.08 2.40
C ASN A 125 -12.86 9.70 1.11
N ILE A 126 -13.13 9.06 -0.04
CA ILE A 126 -12.69 9.54 -1.34
C ILE A 126 -13.83 10.29 -2.02
N VAL A 127 -13.60 11.57 -2.30
CA VAL A 127 -14.59 12.47 -2.91
C VAL A 127 -14.01 13.16 -4.14
N ALA A 128 -14.86 13.81 -4.93
CA ALA A 128 -14.42 14.59 -6.09
C ALA A 128 -13.35 15.62 -5.67
N LEU A 129 -12.51 16.05 -6.63
CA LEU A 129 -11.48 17.06 -6.37
C LEU A 129 -12.12 18.45 -6.20
N GLU A 130 -12.61 18.74 -5.00
CA GLU A 130 -13.21 20.03 -4.62
C GLU A 130 -12.15 21.00 -4.08
N ASN A 131 -11.09 20.49 -3.46
CA ASN A 131 -9.99 21.29 -2.94
C ASN A 131 -8.64 20.82 -3.52
N PRO A 132 -8.19 21.45 -4.62
CA PRO A 132 -6.93 21.12 -5.28
C PRO A 132 -5.73 21.88 -4.68
N SER A 133 -5.85 22.48 -3.49
CA SER A 133 -4.83 23.40 -2.94
C SER A 133 -3.44 22.77 -2.87
N TYR A 134 -3.32 21.49 -2.51
CA TYR A 134 -2.03 20.80 -2.50
C TYR A 134 -1.38 20.78 -3.89
N LEU A 135 -2.16 20.43 -4.92
CA LEU A 135 -1.67 20.35 -6.30
C LEU A 135 -1.36 21.74 -6.86
N VAL A 136 -2.24 22.71 -6.64
CA VAL A 136 -2.12 24.05 -7.24
C VAL A 136 -1.09 24.90 -6.52
N LYS A 137 -1.14 24.98 -5.19
CA LYS A 137 -0.29 25.91 -4.43
C LYS A 137 1.10 25.37 -4.16
N GLU A 138 1.25 24.05 -4.01
CA GLU A 138 2.51 23.46 -3.57
C GLU A 138 3.19 22.63 -4.65
N ARG A 139 2.41 21.95 -5.49
CA ARG A 139 2.94 21.22 -6.65
C ARG A 139 2.92 22.06 -7.93
N ALA A 140 2.44 23.29 -7.84
CA ALA A 140 2.33 24.25 -8.94
C ALA A 140 1.64 23.68 -10.19
N ILE A 141 0.67 22.78 -10.05
CA ILE A 141 -0.11 22.22 -11.17
C ILE A 141 -1.28 23.16 -11.47
N ASN A 142 -1.46 23.56 -12.73
CA ASN A 142 -2.56 24.44 -13.10
C ASN A 142 -3.93 23.76 -13.00
N LEU A 143 -4.97 24.53 -12.67
CA LEU A 143 -6.35 24.06 -12.72
C LEU A 143 -6.76 23.59 -14.13
N GLU A 144 -6.19 24.19 -15.17
CA GLU A 144 -6.40 23.77 -16.57
C GLU A 144 -5.92 22.33 -16.79
N THR A 145 -4.73 21.98 -16.31
CA THR A 145 -4.17 20.61 -16.34
C THR A 145 -5.11 19.63 -15.65
N LEU A 146 -5.65 19.98 -14.47
CA LEU A 146 -6.58 19.14 -13.71
C LEU A 146 -7.94 18.99 -14.42
N ASN A 147 -8.36 20.00 -15.18
CA ASN A 147 -9.61 20.01 -15.93
C ASN A 147 -9.44 19.57 -17.39
N SER A 148 -8.23 19.19 -17.82
CA SER A 148 -7.95 18.76 -19.17
C SER A 148 -8.69 17.45 -19.48
N ASN A 149 -8.89 17.16 -20.77
CA ASN A 149 -9.54 15.91 -21.20
C ASN A 149 -8.83 14.68 -20.60
N ALA A 150 -7.50 14.73 -20.42
CA ALA A 150 -6.72 13.63 -19.87
C ALA A 150 -7.03 13.36 -18.38
N PHE A 151 -7.18 14.41 -17.56
CA PHE A 151 -7.21 14.25 -16.09
C PHE A 151 -8.52 14.61 -15.41
N LYS A 152 -9.47 15.22 -16.11
CA LYS A 152 -10.78 15.54 -15.54
C LYS A 152 -11.46 14.28 -15.01
N GLY A 153 -11.85 14.31 -13.73
CA GLY A 153 -12.46 13.17 -13.03
C GLY A 153 -11.50 12.01 -12.73
N ARG A 154 -10.18 12.21 -12.86
CA ARG A 154 -9.14 11.20 -12.57
C ARG A 154 -8.29 11.51 -11.34
N VAL A 155 -8.56 12.63 -10.67
CA VAL A 155 -7.89 13.05 -9.44
C VAL A 155 -8.98 13.35 -8.41
N PHE A 156 -8.75 12.96 -7.16
CA PHE A 156 -9.74 13.00 -6.08
C PHE A 156 -9.14 13.57 -4.81
N ASN A 157 -9.98 14.11 -3.92
CA ASN A 157 -9.59 14.36 -2.54
C ASN A 157 -9.82 13.11 -1.69
N ALA A 158 -8.90 12.85 -0.76
CA ALA A 158 -8.99 11.78 0.22
C ALA A 158 -8.88 12.33 1.64
N TYR A 159 -10.02 12.34 2.34
CA TYR A 159 -10.13 12.82 3.71
C TYR A 159 -10.04 11.65 4.67
N HIS A 160 -9.19 11.75 5.69
CA HIS A 160 -9.22 10.74 6.74
C HIS A 160 -10.57 10.83 7.48
N PHE A 161 -11.17 9.72 7.90
CA PHE A 161 -12.51 9.70 8.52
C PHE A 161 -12.63 10.52 9.82
N ARG A 162 -11.49 10.83 10.44
CA ARG A 162 -11.37 11.68 11.64
C ARG A 162 -11.07 13.14 11.33
N ASP A 163 -10.97 13.50 10.06
CA ASP A 163 -10.70 14.88 9.65
C ASP A 163 -11.96 15.72 9.79
N THR A 164 -11.89 16.76 10.62
CA THR A 164 -13.00 17.67 10.92
C THR A 164 -12.91 18.98 10.12
N GLY A 165 -12.23 18.96 8.96
CA GLY A 165 -12.24 20.07 8.00
C GLY A 165 -11.10 21.09 8.17
N GLY A 166 -10.05 20.76 8.93
CA GLY A 166 -8.93 21.67 9.20
C GLY A 166 -7.62 21.37 8.44
N ARG A 167 -7.55 20.26 7.69
CA ARG A 167 -6.29 19.81 7.05
C ARG A 167 -6.34 19.90 5.53
N ILE A 168 -5.17 20.15 4.94
CA ILE A 168 -4.98 20.06 3.48
C ILE A 168 -5.33 18.62 3.07
N PRO A 169 -6.33 18.43 2.19
CA PRO A 169 -6.76 17.11 1.82
C PRO A 169 -5.65 16.36 1.12
N ASN A 170 -5.55 15.06 1.40
CA ASN A 170 -4.68 14.21 0.59
C ASN A 170 -5.25 14.14 -0.83
N ILE A 171 -4.39 13.83 -1.79
CA ILE A 171 -4.77 13.61 -3.17
C ILE A 171 -4.77 12.12 -3.45
N ALA A 172 -5.86 11.62 -4.00
CA ALA A 172 -6.00 10.23 -4.41
C ALA A 172 -6.00 10.10 -5.93
N PHE A 173 -5.16 9.18 -6.42
CA PHE A 173 -5.17 8.71 -7.79
C PHE A 173 -5.77 7.31 -7.84
N PRO A 174 -6.83 7.08 -8.64
CA PRO A 174 -7.47 5.79 -8.78
C PRO A 174 -6.56 4.79 -9.50
N LYS A 175 -6.59 3.54 -9.05
CA LYS A 175 -5.96 2.40 -9.71
C LYS A 175 -7.05 1.54 -10.36
N TYR A 176 -6.83 1.13 -11.60
CA TYR A 176 -7.81 0.43 -12.43
C TYR A 176 -7.37 -1.00 -12.74
N ASP A 177 -8.34 -1.89 -12.91
CA ASP A 177 -8.13 -3.19 -13.54
C ASP A 177 -8.12 -3.10 -15.07
N LEU A 178 -7.89 -4.22 -15.75
CA LEU A 178 -7.85 -4.30 -17.22
C LEU A 178 -9.20 -3.97 -17.89
N ASN A 179 -10.31 -4.00 -17.14
CA ASN A 179 -11.63 -3.63 -17.62
C ASN A 179 -11.95 -2.15 -17.33
N ASN A 180 -10.94 -1.35 -16.98
CA ASN A 180 -11.08 0.07 -16.61
C ASN A 180 -12.04 0.27 -15.41
N LYS A 181 -12.23 -0.76 -14.57
CA LYS A 181 -12.94 -0.63 -13.30
C LYS A 181 -11.97 -0.15 -12.25
N ARG A 182 -12.35 0.92 -11.54
CA ARG A 182 -11.60 1.42 -10.40
C ARG A 182 -11.65 0.40 -9.26
N VAL A 183 -10.50 -0.14 -8.88
CA VAL A 183 -10.37 -1.18 -7.86
C VAL A 183 -9.69 -0.69 -6.59
N ASN A 184 -8.95 0.41 -6.67
CA ASN A 184 -8.13 0.90 -5.57
C ASN A 184 -7.73 2.38 -5.73
N TYR A 185 -7.01 2.94 -4.77
CA TYR A 185 -6.36 4.26 -4.87
C TYR A 185 -4.95 4.24 -4.30
N ILE A 186 -4.12 5.14 -4.80
CA ILE A 186 -2.90 5.59 -4.16
C ILE A 186 -3.06 7.04 -3.71
N ILE A 187 -2.67 7.31 -2.47
CA ILE A 187 -2.82 8.60 -1.82
C ILE A 187 -1.45 9.26 -1.66
N TYR A 188 -1.38 10.55 -1.99
CA TYR A 188 -0.22 11.42 -1.78
C TYR A 188 -0.58 12.64 -0.94
N ASN A 189 0.39 13.14 -0.19
CA ASN A 189 0.32 14.43 0.50
C ASN A 189 1.75 14.95 0.75
N LYS A 190 1.86 16.06 1.48
CA LYS A 190 3.10 16.60 2.01
C LYS A 190 3.97 15.50 2.64
N PRO A 191 5.28 15.54 2.42
CA PRO A 191 6.20 14.81 3.28
C PRO A 191 5.94 15.11 4.76
N TYR A 192 6.25 14.16 5.62
CA TYR A 192 6.10 14.30 7.07
C TYR A 192 7.42 13.96 7.75
N LYS A 193 7.69 14.57 8.90
CA LYS A 193 8.82 14.16 9.73
C LYS A 193 8.46 12.91 10.51
N ASP A 194 9.27 11.88 10.35
CA ASP A 194 9.20 10.69 11.17
C ASP A 194 9.45 11.06 12.64
N LYS A 195 8.64 10.52 13.56
CA LYS A 195 8.74 10.90 14.98
C LYS A 195 9.93 10.25 15.67
N ASP A 196 10.36 9.09 15.18
CA ASP A 196 11.40 8.29 15.81
C ASP A 196 12.78 8.65 15.23
N THR A 197 12.87 8.85 13.91
CA THR A 197 14.13 9.21 13.24
C THR A 197 14.32 10.71 13.03
N GLY A 198 13.24 11.51 13.09
CA GLY A 198 13.27 12.94 12.77
C GLY A 198 13.42 13.24 11.27
N GLU A 199 13.61 12.21 10.44
CA GLU A 199 13.84 12.35 9.00
C GLU A 199 12.54 12.68 8.26
N GLU A 200 12.67 13.44 7.18
CA GLU A 200 11.55 13.73 6.30
C GLU A 200 11.25 12.51 5.41
N LYS A 201 10.01 11.99 5.49
CA LYS A 201 9.53 10.85 4.72
C LYS A 201 8.42 11.27 3.76
N LYS A 202 8.47 10.74 2.53
CA LYS A 202 7.41 10.93 1.52
C LYS A 202 6.10 10.31 2.04
N PHE A 203 5.00 11.06 2.00
CA PHE A 203 3.67 10.51 2.28
C PHE A 203 3.11 9.83 1.02
N ARG A 204 3.10 8.50 1.03
CA ARG A 204 2.52 7.66 -0.02
C ARG A 204 1.80 6.48 0.62
N LEU A 205 0.52 6.30 0.32
CA LEU A 205 -0.27 5.20 0.85
C LEU A 205 -1.09 4.54 -0.25
N VAL A 206 -0.85 3.25 -0.47
CA VAL A 206 -1.70 2.44 -1.36
C VAL A 206 -2.80 1.83 -0.52
N LEU A 207 -4.05 2.13 -0.85
CA LEU A 207 -5.20 1.50 -0.21
C LEU A 207 -5.24 0.01 -0.60
N ASN A 208 -5.92 -0.82 0.16
CA ASN A 208 -6.18 -2.26 -0.05
C ASN A 208 -4.97 -3.18 -0.26
N LYS A 209 -3.75 -2.67 -0.12
CA LYS A 209 -2.50 -3.36 -0.50
C LYS A 209 -2.48 -3.91 -1.94
N LYS A 210 -3.41 -3.46 -2.79
CA LYS A 210 -3.52 -3.84 -4.21
C LYS A 210 -2.64 -2.91 -5.05
N ASP A 211 -1.33 -2.99 -4.85
CA ASP A 211 -0.37 -2.06 -5.47
C ASP A 211 -0.03 -2.37 -6.93
N ALA A 212 -0.26 -3.60 -7.40
CA ALA A 212 0.06 -4.00 -8.77
C ALA A 212 -0.79 -3.27 -9.82
N PHE A 213 -1.99 -2.80 -9.46
CA PHE A 213 -2.86 -2.03 -10.35
C PHE A 213 -2.31 -0.62 -10.57
N LEU A 214 -2.62 -0.06 -11.74
CA LEU A 214 -2.01 1.17 -12.22
C LEU A 214 -3.04 2.30 -12.27
N PHE A 215 -2.56 3.52 -12.05
CA PHE A 215 -3.32 4.70 -12.45
C PHE A 215 -3.16 4.89 -13.96
N HIS A 216 -4.22 5.34 -14.62
CA HIS A 216 -4.12 5.88 -15.97
C HIS A 216 -5.08 7.06 -16.17
N SER A 217 -4.76 7.92 -17.14
CA SER A 217 -5.60 9.04 -17.56
C SER A 217 -6.88 8.56 -18.26
N ASN A 218 -7.75 9.50 -18.62
CA ASN A 218 -8.78 9.23 -19.62
C ASN A 218 -8.14 8.83 -20.95
N PHE A 219 -8.87 8.01 -21.72
CA PHE A 219 -8.52 7.75 -23.11
C PHE A 219 -8.69 9.04 -23.93
N PRO A 220 -7.70 9.44 -24.75
CA PRO A 220 -7.83 10.59 -25.63
C PRO A 220 -8.97 10.41 -26.63
N LYS A 221 -9.74 11.48 -26.89
CA LYS A 221 -10.91 11.45 -27.77
C LYS A 221 -10.55 11.12 -29.23
N ASN A 222 -9.40 11.59 -29.68
CA ASN A 222 -8.93 11.46 -31.06
C ASN A 222 -8.00 10.26 -31.28
N GLY A 223 -8.05 9.27 -30.36
CA GLY A 223 -7.18 8.10 -30.41
C GLY A 223 -5.85 8.29 -29.66
N ILE A 224 -5.20 7.17 -29.37
CA ILE A 224 -3.93 7.16 -28.64
C ILE A 224 -2.80 7.21 -29.67
N HIS A 225 -1.91 8.20 -29.53
CA HIS A 225 -0.69 8.33 -30.34
C HIS A 225 0.56 7.97 -29.53
N ARG A 226 0.56 8.32 -28.24
CA ARG A 226 1.66 8.02 -27.33
C ARG A 226 1.14 7.47 -26.01
N ILE A 227 1.80 6.44 -25.49
CA ILE A 227 1.60 5.94 -24.13
C ILE A 227 2.76 6.48 -23.29
N ILE A 228 2.46 7.33 -22.32
CA ILE A 228 3.45 7.98 -21.45
C ILE A 228 3.46 7.26 -20.10
N LEU A 229 4.60 6.69 -19.73
CA LEU A 229 4.79 6.00 -18.46
C LEU A 229 5.50 6.91 -17.46
N GLY A 230 5.01 6.97 -16.22
CA GLY A 230 5.63 7.77 -15.16
C GLY A 230 5.54 7.12 -13.78
N GLU A 231 6.33 7.62 -12.83
CA GLU A 231 6.41 7.03 -11.49
C GLU A 231 5.17 7.34 -10.66
N SER A 232 4.71 8.59 -10.67
CA SER A 232 3.54 9.04 -9.91
C SER A 232 2.52 9.78 -10.77
N GLY A 233 1.29 9.86 -10.28
CA GLY A 233 0.25 10.68 -10.91
C GLY A 233 0.59 12.18 -10.89
N ILE A 234 1.35 12.64 -9.90
CA ILE A 234 1.81 14.05 -9.82
C ILE A 234 2.81 14.32 -10.94
N ASP A 235 3.77 13.42 -11.18
CA ASP A 235 4.76 13.59 -12.24
C ASP A 235 4.12 13.57 -13.62
N LEU A 236 3.09 12.75 -13.83
CA LEU A 236 2.34 12.74 -15.10
C LEU A 236 1.52 14.02 -15.32
N LEU A 237 0.94 14.59 -14.25
CA LEU A 237 0.30 15.91 -14.35
C LEU A 237 1.33 16.98 -14.72
N SER A 238 2.51 16.96 -14.09
CA SER A 238 3.58 17.91 -14.39
C SER A 238 4.16 17.72 -15.78
N PHE A 239 4.36 16.49 -16.22
CA PHE A 239 4.78 16.16 -17.58
C PHE A 239 3.75 16.64 -18.61
N HIS A 240 2.45 16.44 -18.38
CA HIS A 240 1.41 16.92 -19.29
C HIS A 240 1.44 18.44 -19.46
N GLU A 241 1.67 19.18 -18.37
CA GLU A 241 1.74 20.64 -18.42
C GLU A 241 3.00 21.16 -19.15
N LEU A 242 4.11 20.44 -19.05
CA LEU A 242 5.39 20.81 -19.68
C LEU A 242 5.51 20.34 -21.13
N ASN A 243 5.07 19.11 -21.43
CA ASN A 243 5.40 18.36 -22.65
C ASN A 243 4.18 17.64 -23.26
N GLY A 244 3.00 17.84 -22.69
CA GLY A 244 1.79 17.14 -23.11
C GLY A 244 1.42 17.43 -24.55
N LYS A 245 0.99 16.39 -25.26
CA LYS A 245 0.48 16.49 -26.62
C LYS A 245 -0.90 15.86 -26.73
N GLU A 246 -1.62 16.25 -27.76
CA GLU A 246 -2.86 15.59 -28.11
C GLU A 246 -2.61 14.11 -28.47
N GLY A 247 -3.46 13.22 -27.96
CA GLY A 247 -3.30 11.77 -28.15
C GLY A 247 -2.39 11.09 -27.12
N ASP A 248 -1.89 11.81 -26.12
CA ASP A 248 -1.14 11.21 -25.01
C ASP A 248 -2.08 10.46 -24.05
N PHE A 249 -1.75 9.21 -23.77
CA PHE A 249 -2.35 8.38 -22.73
C PHE A 249 -1.34 8.15 -21.61
N TYR A 250 -1.65 8.60 -20.41
CA TYR A 250 -0.71 8.60 -19.28
C TYR A 250 -0.96 7.42 -18.34
N ILE A 251 0.08 6.71 -17.94
CA ILE A 251 0.02 5.56 -17.01
C ILE A 251 1.06 5.74 -15.90
N SER A 252 0.61 5.71 -14.65
CA SER A 252 1.49 5.76 -13.48
C SER A 252 1.64 4.41 -12.80
N LEU A 253 2.89 4.06 -12.48
CA LEU A 253 3.23 2.87 -11.72
C LEU A 253 3.06 3.05 -10.19
N GLY A 254 2.79 4.26 -9.73
CA GLY A 254 2.48 4.56 -8.33
C GLY A 254 3.64 4.28 -7.38
N GLY A 255 4.88 4.48 -7.83
CA GLY A 255 6.10 4.20 -7.06
C GLY A 255 6.86 2.97 -7.54
N ASN A 256 7.38 2.19 -6.58
CA ASN A 256 8.36 1.14 -6.86
C ASN A 256 7.84 0.13 -7.89
N ILE A 257 8.70 -0.24 -8.83
CA ILE A 257 8.41 -1.22 -9.86
C ILE A 257 8.87 -2.61 -9.40
N TYR A 258 7.99 -3.60 -9.58
CA TYR A 258 8.26 -5.01 -9.33
C TYR A 258 7.52 -5.87 -10.36
N GLN A 259 7.86 -7.17 -10.44
CA GLN A 259 7.47 -8.03 -11.55
C GLN A 259 5.96 -8.06 -11.84
N GLU A 260 5.12 -8.17 -10.82
CA GLU A 260 3.66 -8.22 -11.00
C GLU A 260 3.11 -6.92 -11.60
N LYS A 261 3.67 -5.77 -11.20
CA LYS A 261 3.27 -4.45 -11.70
C LYS A 261 3.69 -4.26 -13.17
N ILE A 262 4.90 -4.71 -13.52
CA ILE A 262 5.37 -4.73 -14.91
C ILE A 262 4.52 -5.68 -15.78
N ASN A 263 4.17 -6.85 -15.26
CA ASN A 263 3.29 -7.79 -15.95
C ASN A 263 1.91 -7.17 -16.19
N PHE A 264 1.33 -6.50 -15.18
CA PHE A 264 0.07 -5.79 -15.33
C PHE A 264 0.15 -4.66 -16.37
N LEU A 265 1.21 -3.85 -16.33
CA LEU A 265 1.47 -2.82 -17.35
C LEU A 265 1.44 -3.42 -18.75
N SER A 266 2.17 -4.52 -18.94
CA SER A 266 2.31 -5.19 -20.24
C SER A 266 0.96 -5.71 -20.78
N GLN A 267 0.09 -6.22 -19.91
CA GLN A 267 -1.27 -6.64 -20.25
C GLN A 267 -2.17 -5.43 -20.59
N LEU A 268 -2.03 -4.33 -19.86
CA LEU A 268 -2.81 -3.12 -20.07
C LEU A 268 -2.50 -2.46 -21.42
N VAL A 269 -1.23 -2.39 -21.83
CA VAL A 269 -0.81 -1.70 -23.06
C VAL A 269 -0.90 -2.58 -24.31
N ALA A 270 -0.87 -3.91 -24.17
CA ALA A 270 -0.95 -4.86 -25.29
C ALA A 270 -2.07 -4.56 -26.30
N PRO A 271 -3.36 -4.48 -25.89
CA PRO A 271 -4.44 -4.25 -26.84
C PRO A 271 -4.38 -2.86 -27.50
N ILE A 272 -3.67 -1.90 -26.89
CA ILE A 272 -3.49 -0.56 -27.46
C ILE A 272 -2.40 -0.60 -28.53
N ILE A 273 -1.26 -1.22 -28.22
CA ILE A 273 -0.10 -1.34 -29.11
C ILE A 273 -0.43 -2.18 -30.35
N GLU A 274 -1.13 -3.30 -30.18
CA GLU A 274 -1.46 -4.20 -31.30
C GLU A 274 -2.44 -3.59 -32.31
N LYS A 275 -3.27 -2.63 -31.87
CA LYS A 275 -4.32 -2.03 -32.70
C LYS A 275 -3.94 -0.69 -33.31
N ASN A 276 -2.93 -0.01 -32.78
CA ASN A 276 -2.62 1.37 -33.12
C ASN A 276 -1.13 1.53 -33.39
N ASN A 277 -0.75 2.43 -34.30
CA ASN A 277 0.63 2.84 -34.45
C ASN A 277 1.01 3.84 -33.34
N VAL A 278 1.27 3.33 -32.14
CA VAL A 278 1.58 4.11 -30.94
C VAL A 278 3.07 4.14 -30.64
N GLU A 279 3.50 5.25 -30.04
CA GLU A 279 4.81 5.37 -29.41
C GLU A 279 4.71 5.06 -27.92
N LEU A 280 5.62 4.25 -27.39
CA LEU A 280 5.75 4.02 -25.95
C LEU A 280 6.88 4.89 -25.38
N VAL A 281 6.52 5.83 -24.52
CA VAL A 281 7.46 6.79 -23.94
C VAL A 281 7.63 6.52 -22.47
N SER A 282 8.87 6.24 -22.05
CA SER A 282 9.23 6.21 -20.63
C SER A 282 9.58 7.60 -20.14
N ALA A 283 8.89 8.10 -19.12
CA ALA A 283 9.09 9.40 -18.50
C ALA A 283 9.27 9.26 -16.97
N PHE A 284 10.08 8.31 -16.53
CA PHE A 284 10.45 8.14 -15.12
C PHE A 284 11.43 9.22 -14.64
N ASP A 285 11.62 9.28 -13.32
CA ASP A 285 12.46 10.29 -12.68
C ASP A 285 13.91 10.23 -13.22
N ASN A 286 14.61 11.36 -13.15
CA ASN A 286 16.02 11.45 -13.53
C ASN A 286 16.94 11.11 -12.37
N ASP A 287 16.67 9.98 -11.71
CA ASP A 287 17.50 9.40 -10.68
C ASP A 287 17.86 7.95 -11.04
N LYS A 288 18.72 7.33 -10.23
CA LYS A 288 19.17 5.96 -10.48
C LYS A 288 18.00 4.99 -10.63
N ALA A 289 16.98 5.08 -9.77
CA ALA A 289 15.84 4.16 -9.80
C ALA A 289 14.99 4.37 -11.05
N GLY A 290 14.74 5.62 -11.44
CA GLY A 290 14.02 5.95 -12.65
C GLY A 290 14.71 5.45 -13.93
N HIS A 291 16.05 5.43 -13.96
CA HIS A 291 16.82 4.82 -15.06
C HIS A 291 16.78 3.27 -15.03
N GLU A 292 16.79 2.65 -13.84
CA GLU A 292 16.58 1.19 -13.71
C GLU A 292 15.17 0.79 -14.20
N TYR A 293 14.16 1.63 -13.94
CA TYR A 293 12.79 1.45 -14.40
C TYR A 293 12.64 1.49 -15.92
N ASP A 294 13.38 2.36 -16.62
CA ASP A 294 13.41 2.38 -18.08
C ASP A 294 13.86 1.02 -18.64
N VAL A 295 14.97 0.49 -18.11
CA VAL A 295 15.53 -0.80 -18.53
C VAL A 295 14.54 -1.94 -18.28
N LEU A 296 13.90 -1.96 -17.10
CA LEU A 296 12.94 -3.00 -16.72
C LEU A 296 11.70 -3.00 -17.62
N VAL A 297 11.13 -1.82 -17.91
CA VAL A 297 9.95 -1.71 -18.76
C VAL A 297 10.26 -2.18 -20.18
N PHE A 298 11.33 -1.69 -20.79
CA PHE A 298 11.65 -2.08 -22.16
C PHE A 298 12.11 -3.53 -22.28
N THR A 299 12.81 -4.07 -21.28
CA THR A 299 13.09 -5.52 -21.19
C THR A 299 11.79 -6.33 -21.23
N LYS A 300 10.77 -5.90 -20.46
CA LYS A 300 9.46 -6.56 -20.50
C LYS A 300 8.79 -6.46 -21.87
N MET A 301 8.83 -5.28 -22.50
CA MET A 301 8.23 -5.08 -23.81
C MET A 301 8.93 -5.97 -24.85
N ILE A 302 10.26 -6.04 -24.84
CA ILE A 302 11.01 -6.90 -25.76
C ILE A 302 10.59 -8.36 -25.57
N ASN A 303 10.50 -8.83 -24.32
CA ASN A 303 10.06 -10.20 -24.02
C ASN A 303 8.63 -10.52 -24.48
N GLN A 304 7.80 -9.51 -24.71
CA GLN A 304 6.44 -9.70 -25.19
C GLN A 304 6.34 -9.67 -26.71
N TYR A 305 7.14 -8.84 -27.38
CA TYR A 305 6.98 -8.56 -28.81
C TYR A 305 8.09 -9.12 -29.71
N ALA A 306 9.29 -9.35 -29.19
CA ALA A 306 10.39 -9.93 -29.95
C ALA A 306 10.20 -11.46 -30.03
N LYS A 307 9.74 -11.94 -31.19
CA LYS A 307 9.56 -13.37 -31.43
C LYS A 307 10.89 -14.11 -31.34
N ASP A 308 10.85 -15.30 -30.73
CA ASP A 308 11.98 -16.23 -30.61
C ASP A 308 13.20 -15.65 -29.87
N LYS A 309 13.02 -14.55 -29.12
CA LYS A 309 14.03 -13.91 -28.31
C LYS A 309 13.52 -13.69 -26.90
N TYR A 310 14.43 -13.70 -25.92
CA TYR A 310 14.12 -13.39 -24.53
C TYR A 310 15.27 -12.62 -23.89
N VAL A 311 14.95 -11.64 -23.06
CA VAL A 311 15.86 -10.70 -22.45
C VAL A 311 15.81 -10.81 -20.94
N GLU A 312 16.98 -10.98 -20.34
CA GLU A 312 17.20 -10.87 -18.91
C GLU A 312 17.97 -9.59 -18.61
N CYS A 313 17.59 -8.92 -17.52
CA CYS A 313 18.35 -7.81 -16.99
C CYS A 313 18.70 -8.07 -15.53
N SER A 314 19.92 -7.73 -15.12
CA SER A 314 20.33 -7.78 -13.71
C SER A 314 21.09 -6.52 -13.30
N PHE A 315 20.94 -6.14 -12.03
CA PHE A 315 21.53 -4.95 -11.45
C PHE A 315 22.39 -5.37 -10.26
N LYS A 316 23.72 -5.18 -10.33
CA LYS A 316 24.64 -5.53 -9.25
C LYS A 316 25.68 -4.43 -9.06
N ASN A 317 25.70 -3.80 -7.89
CA ASN A 317 26.66 -2.74 -7.54
C ASN A 317 26.76 -1.60 -8.58
N GLY A 318 25.63 -1.25 -9.21
CA GLY A 318 25.57 -0.22 -10.25
C GLY A 318 25.94 -0.69 -11.66
N ILE A 319 26.41 -1.93 -11.82
CA ILE A 319 26.59 -2.59 -13.10
C ILE A 319 25.25 -3.19 -13.54
N VAL A 320 24.90 -2.94 -14.79
CA VAL A 320 23.75 -3.53 -15.47
C VAL A 320 24.26 -4.54 -16.47
N GLU A 321 23.70 -5.75 -16.41
CA GLU A 321 23.90 -6.77 -17.43
C GLU A 321 22.57 -7.02 -18.14
N LEU A 322 22.55 -6.78 -19.45
CA LEU A 322 21.42 -7.07 -20.34
C LEU A 322 21.80 -8.25 -21.24
N ARG A 323 21.09 -9.37 -21.13
CA ARG A 323 21.34 -10.60 -21.89
C ARG A 323 20.16 -10.88 -22.80
N ILE A 324 20.41 -10.96 -24.09
CA ILE A 324 19.42 -11.20 -25.14
C ILE A 324 19.67 -12.58 -25.70
N HIS A 325 18.82 -13.54 -25.33
CA HIS A 325 18.86 -14.93 -25.74
C HIS A 325 18.10 -15.12 -27.05
N TYR A 326 18.67 -15.93 -27.95
CA TYR A 326 18.11 -16.26 -29.25
C TYR A 326 17.76 -17.75 -29.28
N ASN A 327 16.50 -18.07 -29.54
CA ASN A 327 16.11 -19.45 -29.79
C ASN A 327 16.71 -19.92 -31.14
N GLN A 328 16.75 -21.23 -31.35
CA GLN A 328 17.33 -21.85 -32.56
C GLN A 328 16.84 -21.21 -33.88
N LYS A 329 15.60 -20.73 -33.92
CA LYS A 329 14.99 -20.08 -35.10
C LYS A 329 15.55 -18.68 -35.38
N ALA A 330 16.09 -17.98 -34.38
CA ALA A 330 16.56 -16.60 -34.47
C ALA A 330 18.09 -16.47 -34.39
N ILE A 331 18.86 -17.55 -34.14
CA ILE A 331 20.33 -17.49 -34.01
C ILE A 331 20.99 -16.82 -35.22
N ALA A 332 20.44 -17.01 -36.43
CA ALA A 332 20.97 -16.38 -37.64
C ALA A 332 20.88 -14.83 -37.61
N GLU A 333 19.97 -14.26 -36.82
CA GLU A 333 19.76 -12.81 -36.69
C GLU A 333 20.74 -12.17 -35.71
N LEU A 334 21.35 -12.97 -34.83
CA LEU A 334 22.23 -12.50 -33.74
C LEU A 334 23.37 -11.61 -34.23
N GLY A 335 24.02 -11.97 -35.34
CA GLY A 335 25.10 -11.16 -35.92
C GLY A 335 24.60 -9.83 -36.50
N LEU A 336 23.40 -9.83 -37.09
CA LEU A 336 22.77 -8.64 -37.67
C LEU A 336 22.35 -7.67 -36.57
N ASP A 337 21.67 -8.16 -35.53
CA ASP A 337 21.20 -7.36 -34.39
C ASP A 337 22.37 -6.76 -33.61
N SER A 338 23.41 -7.57 -33.38
CA SER A 338 24.69 -7.15 -32.79
C SER A 338 25.33 -5.98 -33.56
N LYS A 339 25.37 -6.08 -34.89
CA LYS A 339 25.92 -5.04 -35.76
C LYS A 339 25.04 -3.78 -35.75
N LYS A 340 23.72 -3.92 -35.85
CA LYS A 340 22.76 -2.81 -35.83
C LYS A 340 22.90 -1.97 -34.55
N ILE A 341 22.94 -2.63 -33.39
CA ILE A 341 23.15 -1.94 -32.10
C ILE A 341 24.54 -1.32 -32.05
N GLY A 342 25.58 -2.05 -32.45
CA GLY A 342 26.96 -1.55 -32.48
C GLY A 342 27.10 -0.28 -33.32
N GLU A 343 26.53 -0.25 -34.53
CA GLU A 343 26.49 0.90 -35.43
C GLU A 343 25.79 2.10 -34.79
N ALA A 344 24.64 1.91 -34.16
CA ALA A 344 23.93 2.97 -33.46
C ALA A 344 24.75 3.58 -32.30
N LEU A 345 25.59 2.78 -31.64
CA LEU A 345 26.47 3.25 -30.56
C LEU A 345 27.72 3.99 -31.06
N THR A 346 28.11 3.82 -32.34
CA THR A 346 29.26 4.53 -32.91
C THR A 346 29.05 6.04 -33.03
N ILE A 347 27.82 6.53 -32.84
CA ILE A 347 27.50 7.95 -32.74
C ILE A 347 28.36 8.67 -31.69
N SER A 348 28.87 7.93 -30.69
CA SER A 348 29.88 8.41 -29.76
C SER A 348 30.92 7.34 -29.43
N PRO A 349 32.21 7.59 -29.73
CA PRO A 349 33.29 6.69 -29.33
C PRO A 349 33.40 6.48 -27.81
N VAL A 350 32.89 7.43 -27.01
CA VAL A 350 32.85 7.31 -25.55
C VAL A 350 31.75 6.33 -25.15
N LEU A 351 30.54 6.45 -25.72
CA LEU A 351 29.43 5.54 -25.45
C LEU A 351 29.80 4.09 -25.80
N SER A 352 30.36 3.88 -27.00
CA SER A 352 30.74 2.55 -27.46
C SER A 352 31.79 1.89 -26.56
N LYS A 353 32.66 2.67 -25.91
CA LYS A 353 33.66 2.17 -24.95
C LYS A 353 33.08 1.92 -23.56
N SER A 354 32.02 2.63 -23.18
CA SER A 354 31.36 2.48 -21.88
C SER A 354 30.43 1.27 -21.80
N ILE A 355 30.16 0.61 -22.93
CA ILE A 355 29.29 -0.57 -23.02
C ILE A 355 30.12 -1.75 -23.52
N ARG A 356 30.36 -2.73 -22.66
CA ARG A 356 31.01 -3.97 -23.05
C ARG A 356 30.00 -4.89 -23.72
N GLN A 357 30.17 -5.11 -25.02
CA GLN A 357 29.41 -6.08 -25.77
C GLN A 357 30.15 -7.42 -25.84
N THR A 358 29.45 -8.52 -25.61
CA THR A 358 29.98 -9.88 -25.75
C THR A 358 28.97 -10.73 -26.50
N MET A 359 29.43 -11.39 -27.56
CA MET A 359 28.62 -12.24 -28.42
C MET A 359 28.93 -13.71 -28.11
N PHE A 360 27.90 -14.48 -27.79
CA PHE A 360 27.97 -15.93 -27.61
C PHE A 360 27.26 -16.63 -28.78
N SER A 361 27.29 -17.96 -28.80
CA SER A 361 26.61 -18.74 -29.86
C SER A 361 25.09 -18.60 -29.84
N ASP A 362 24.50 -18.27 -28.69
CA ASP A 362 23.06 -18.24 -28.45
C ASP A 362 22.55 -16.93 -27.82
N LYS A 363 23.45 -15.98 -27.52
CA LYS A 363 23.05 -14.72 -26.87
C LYS A 363 23.98 -13.54 -27.15
N LEU A 364 23.42 -12.34 -27.05
CA LEU A 364 24.15 -11.08 -26.95
C LEU A 364 24.13 -10.60 -25.50
N MET A 365 25.27 -10.16 -24.99
CA MET A 365 25.38 -9.59 -23.65
C MET A 365 25.94 -8.19 -23.72
N TYR A 366 25.28 -7.26 -23.04
CA TYR A 366 25.74 -5.89 -22.83
C TYR A 366 25.94 -5.66 -21.34
N GLU A 367 27.13 -5.19 -20.97
CA GLU A 367 27.48 -4.83 -19.60
C GLU A 367 27.95 -3.38 -19.54
N PHE A 368 27.41 -2.61 -18.59
CA PHE A 368 27.76 -1.21 -18.40
C PHE A 368 27.50 -0.73 -16.98
N ASN A 369 28.18 0.34 -16.56
CA ASN A 369 27.85 1.04 -15.32
C ASN A 369 26.71 2.05 -15.58
N LEU A 370 25.62 1.93 -14.84
CA LEU A 370 24.42 2.77 -15.04
C LEU A 370 24.72 4.26 -14.81
N GLN A 371 25.45 4.59 -13.74
CA GLN A 371 25.73 5.98 -13.40
C GLN A 371 26.66 6.64 -14.42
N ASP A 372 27.59 5.88 -15.00
CA ASP A 372 28.47 6.40 -16.03
C ASP A 372 27.65 6.77 -17.27
N LEU A 373 26.77 5.88 -17.75
CA LEU A 373 25.89 6.19 -18.88
C LEU A 373 24.91 7.34 -18.60
N MET A 374 24.43 7.48 -17.35
CA MET A 374 23.59 8.60 -16.94
C MET A 374 24.32 9.96 -17.04
N LYS A 375 25.64 9.99 -16.79
CA LYS A 375 26.47 11.21 -16.81
C LYS A 375 26.95 11.58 -18.21
N LEU A 376 26.94 10.64 -19.16
CA LEU A 376 27.33 10.88 -20.55
C LEU A 376 26.27 11.70 -21.29
N ASN A 377 26.31 13.03 -21.13
CA ASN A 377 25.37 13.95 -21.78
C ASN A 377 25.86 14.39 -23.16
N TYR A 378 24.95 14.36 -24.14
CA TYR A 378 25.24 14.75 -25.52
C TYR A 378 24.64 16.12 -25.83
N LYS A 379 25.49 17.16 -25.87
CA LYS A 379 25.04 18.56 -26.12
C LYS A 379 24.28 18.74 -27.43
N SER A 380 24.56 17.91 -28.43
CA SER A 380 23.87 17.90 -29.73
C SER A 380 22.42 17.42 -29.65
N PHE A 381 22.03 16.74 -28.56
CA PHE A 381 20.69 16.20 -28.34
C PHE A 381 20.22 16.58 -26.93
N GLN A 382 19.34 17.58 -26.82
CA GLN A 382 18.84 18.04 -25.52
C GLN A 382 18.32 16.87 -24.67
N ASN A 383 18.71 16.84 -23.39
CA ASN A 383 18.36 15.80 -22.40
C ASN A 383 18.60 14.36 -22.85
N THR A 384 19.62 14.13 -23.68
CA THR A 384 20.00 12.78 -24.10
C THR A 384 21.28 12.35 -23.40
N ASN A 385 21.16 11.30 -22.58
CA ASN A 385 22.30 10.64 -21.96
C ASN A 385 22.66 9.33 -22.68
N GLY A 386 23.78 8.74 -22.30
CA GLY A 386 24.27 7.48 -22.89
C GLY A 386 23.29 6.33 -22.75
N LEU A 387 22.55 6.26 -21.62
CA LEU A 387 21.56 5.22 -21.41
C LEU A 387 20.39 5.34 -22.38
N LYS A 388 19.87 6.55 -22.60
CA LYS A 388 18.80 6.81 -23.57
C LYS A 388 19.20 6.31 -24.96
N LEU A 389 20.39 6.69 -25.44
CA LEU A 389 20.87 6.26 -26.76
C LEU A 389 20.99 4.74 -26.86
N PHE A 390 21.54 4.09 -25.84
CA PHE A 390 21.63 2.64 -25.79
C PHE A 390 20.25 1.97 -25.81
N MET A 391 19.31 2.43 -24.98
CA MET A 391 17.96 1.87 -24.94
C MET A 391 17.21 2.08 -26.25
N LEU A 392 17.35 3.24 -26.90
CA LEU A 392 16.77 3.47 -28.23
C LEU A 392 17.32 2.50 -29.27
N ALA A 393 18.64 2.28 -29.31
CA ALA A 393 19.27 1.34 -30.24
C ALA A 393 18.77 -0.10 -30.04
N VAL A 394 18.66 -0.54 -28.78
CA VAL A 394 18.12 -1.85 -28.42
C VAL A 394 16.65 -1.94 -28.81
N ASN A 395 15.83 -0.96 -28.44
CA ASN A 395 14.39 -0.95 -28.71
C ASN A 395 14.09 -0.95 -30.21
N GLU A 396 14.78 -0.13 -31.00
CA GLU A 396 14.62 -0.08 -32.47
C GLU A 396 15.04 -1.41 -33.14
N THR A 397 15.88 -2.19 -32.48
CA THR A 397 16.29 -3.52 -32.96
C THR A 397 15.20 -4.56 -32.70
N PHE A 398 14.53 -4.52 -31.55
CA PHE A 398 13.67 -5.62 -31.11
C PHE A 398 12.17 -5.32 -31.02
N LEU A 399 11.75 -4.06 -30.98
CA LEU A 399 10.35 -3.67 -30.83
C LEU A 399 9.73 -3.26 -32.18
N PRO A 400 8.49 -3.70 -32.48
CA PRO A 400 7.82 -3.37 -33.73
C PRO A 400 7.13 -2.00 -33.72
N PHE A 401 7.33 -1.21 -32.68
CA PHE A 401 6.70 0.11 -32.48
C PHE A 401 7.73 1.12 -31.98
N ARG A 402 7.41 2.41 -32.12
CA ARG A 402 8.31 3.49 -31.72
C ARG A 402 8.42 3.57 -30.19
N THR A 403 9.60 3.92 -29.72
CA THR A 403 9.84 4.14 -28.29
C THR A 403 10.66 5.40 -28.05
N ASP A 404 10.47 6.04 -26.91
CA ASP A 404 11.36 7.09 -26.44
C ASP A 404 11.59 7.01 -24.92
N VAL A 405 12.68 7.62 -24.47
CA VAL A 405 13.00 7.85 -23.05
C VAL A 405 13.12 9.35 -22.85
N LEU A 406 12.25 9.93 -22.04
CA LEU A 406 12.28 11.33 -21.67
C LEU A 406 12.65 11.45 -20.20
N LYS A 407 13.50 12.42 -19.88
CA LYS A 407 13.93 12.71 -18.51
C LYS A 407 13.75 14.19 -18.20
N SER A 408 13.37 14.45 -16.95
CA SER A 408 13.38 15.79 -16.38
C SER A 408 14.80 16.35 -16.36
N HIS A 409 14.91 17.67 -16.42
CA HIS A 409 16.17 18.38 -16.24
C HIS A 409 16.68 18.28 -14.79
N SER A 410 15.76 18.37 -13.83
CA SER A 410 15.99 18.11 -12.41
C SER A 410 15.69 16.66 -12.08
N ASN A 411 15.58 16.32 -10.79
CA ASN A 411 15.35 14.94 -10.33
C ASN A 411 13.99 14.38 -10.77
N ASP A 412 12.93 15.20 -10.81
CA ASP A 412 11.59 14.77 -11.19
C ASP A 412 10.84 15.84 -12.00
N TRP A 413 9.75 15.44 -12.67
CA TRP A 413 8.97 16.34 -13.53
C TRP A 413 8.23 17.44 -12.76
N ASN A 414 7.89 17.20 -11.49
CA ASN A 414 7.21 18.21 -10.68
C ASN A 414 8.14 19.36 -10.30
N GLN A 415 9.40 19.04 -10.00
CA GLN A 415 10.45 20.00 -9.72
C GLN A 415 10.73 20.86 -10.96
N ASP A 416 10.82 20.25 -12.14
CA ASP A 416 10.94 20.99 -13.42
C ASP A 416 9.79 21.97 -13.64
N LEU A 417 8.55 21.55 -13.36
CA LEU A 417 7.37 22.41 -13.50
C LEU A 417 7.46 23.60 -12.54
N MET A 418 7.75 23.36 -11.27
CA MET A 418 7.88 24.41 -10.27
C MET A 418 8.96 25.43 -10.66
N ASP A 419 10.12 24.96 -11.14
CA ASP A 419 11.23 25.83 -11.52
C ASP A 419 10.94 26.61 -12.81
N SER A 420 10.21 26.03 -13.76
CA SER A 420 9.74 26.74 -14.96
C SER A 420 8.87 27.94 -14.60
N LYS A 421 8.00 27.81 -13.58
CA LYS A 421 7.09 28.87 -13.15
C LYS A 421 7.76 29.97 -12.36
N LYS A 422 8.75 29.63 -11.52
CA LYS A 422 9.58 30.63 -10.81
C LYS A 422 10.34 31.53 -11.79
N LYS A 423 10.87 30.96 -12.88
CA LYS A 423 11.58 31.73 -13.92
C LYS A 423 10.66 32.73 -14.63
N VAL A 424 9.39 32.39 -14.82
CA VAL A 424 8.39 33.29 -15.42
C VAL A 424 8.01 34.43 -14.46
N SER A 425 7.90 34.17 -13.16
CA SER A 425 7.57 35.21 -12.17
C SER A 425 8.68 36.22 -11.91
N ILE A 426 9.95 35.90 -12.22
CA ILE A 426 11.10 36.82 -12.07
C ILE A 426 11.30 37.70 -13.32
N LYS A 427 10.73 37.29 -14.47
CA LYS A 427 10.80 38.04 -15.74
C LYS A 427 9.61 38.99 -15.98
N LYS A 428 8.64 38.99 -15.08
CA LYS A 428 7.56 39.98 -15.00
C LYS A 428 7.88 40.93 -13.87
#